data_AF-A0A7V8WM51-F1
#
_entry.id   AF-A0A7V8WM51-F1
#
_cell.length_a   1.000
_cell.length_b   1.000
_cell.length_c   1.000
_cell.angle_alpha   90.00
_cell.angle_beta   90.00
_cell.angle_gamma   90.00
#
_symmetry.space_group_name_H-M   'P 1'
#
loop_
_entity.id
_entity.type
_entity.pdbx_description
1 polymer ?
#
loop_
_entity_poly.entity_id
_entity_poly.type
_entity_poly.pdbx_seq_one_letter_code
_entity_poly.pdbx_strand_id
1 'polypeptide(L)'
;MVAFQDLPLAERDHDWDGDAAYKRVRKWAGAEDEPNEKFRTAFVWYDADDKGKFKSYKLLIADVVDGRLHAIPRGVMAAGNVIQGGRGGVDLPSKDIDRVKNHLTRYYKKAGDEAPWQRD
;
A
#
# COMPACT_ATOMS: atom_id res chain seq x y z
N MET A 1 8.34 -6.89 5.73
CA MET A 1 7.10 -7.00 4.92
C MET A 1 5.89 -6.77 5.82
N VAL A 2 4.88 -6.04 5.34
CA VAL A 2 3.60 -5.88 6.06
C VAL A 2 2.75 -7.14 5.86
N ALA A 3 2.21 -7.70 6.95
CA ALA A 3 1.26 -8.81 6.87
C ALA A 3 -0.02 -8.36 6.14
N PHE A 4 -0.69 -9.26 5.44
CA PHE A 4 -1.96 -8.92 4.78
C PHE A 4 -3.00 -8.52 5.83
N GLN A 5 -3.46 -7.28 5.74
CA GLN A 5 -4.38 -6.68 6.71
C GLN A 5 -5.85 -6.96 6.41
N ASP A 6 -6.15 -7.55 5.25
CA ASP A 6 -7.52 -7.78 4.77
C ASP A 6 -8.42 -6.53 4.86
N LEU A 7 -7.85 -5.36 4.54
CA LEU A 7 -8.58 -4.09 4.65
C LEU A 7 -9.86 -4.13 3.82
N PRO A 8 -10.98 -3.57 4.31
CA PRO A 8 -12.15 -3.36 3.47
C PRO A 8 -11.76 -2.53 2.24
N LEU A 9 -12.38 -2.80 1.10
CA LEU A 9 -12.17 -1.99 -0.09
C LEU A 9 -13.07 -0.76 -0.04
N ALA A 10 -12.53 0.39 -0.43
CA ALA A 10 -13.36 1.53 -0.80
C ALA A 10 -14.11 1.22 -2.11
N GLU A 11 -15.10 2.07 -2.42
CA GLU A 11 -15.82 1.99 -3.68
C GLU A 11 -14.87 2.06 -4.88
N ARG A 12 -15.22 1.38 -5.97
CA ARG A 12 -14.35 1.22 -7.15
C ARG A 12 -13.98 2.56 -7.78
N ASP A 13 -14.90 3.51 -7.77
CA ASP A 13 -14.74 4.84 -8.34
C ASP A 13 -14.16 5.86 -7.35
N HIS A 14 -13.78 5.44 -6.14
CA HIS A 14 -13.19 6.33 -5.14
C HIS A 14 -11.93 7.01 -5.70
N ASP A 15 -11.90 8.34 -5.61
CA ASP A 15 -10.77 9.15 -6.05
C ASP A 15 -9.51 8.80 -5.25
N TRP A 16 -8.35 8.92 -5.91
CA TRP A 16 -7.07 8.61 -5.29
C TRP A 16 -6.05 9.71 -5.49
N ASP A 17 -5.61 10.26 -4.37
CA ASP A 17 -4.45 11.14 -4.25
C ASP A 17 -3.55 10.54 -3.15
N GLY A 18 -2.42 9.99 -3.56
CA GLY A 18 -1.48 9.33 -2.66
C GLY A 18 -0.86 10.26 -1.62
N ASP A 19 -0.63 11.54 -1.96
CA ASP A 19 -0.03 12.50 -1.05
C ASP A 19 -1.04 12.98 -0.01
N ALA A 20 -2.30 13.16 -0.42
CA ALA A 20 -3.39 13.47 0.50
C ALA A 20 -3.71 12.27 1.40
N ALA A 21 -3.75 11.05 0.85
CA ALA A 21 -3.96 9.81 1.60
C ALA A 21 -2.85 9.60 2.63
N TYR A 22 -1.59 9.80 2.26
CA TYR A 22 -0.45 9.71 3.17
C TYR A 22 -0.63 10.61 4.41
N LYS A 23 -1.03 11.87 4.21
CA LYS A 23 -1.27 12.82 5.32
C LYS A 23 -2.44 12.38 6.21
N ARG A 24 -3.55 11.91 5.62
CA ARG A 24 -4.71 11.39 6.36
C ARG A 24 -4.35 10.16 7.18
N VAL A 25 -3.66 9.19 6.59
CA VAL A 25 -3.20 7.97 7.25
C VAL A 25 -2.25 8.30 8.40
N ARG A 26 -1.32 9.23 8.21
CA ARG A 26 -0.38 9.67 9.26
C ARG A 26 -1.11 10.23 10.48
N LYS A 27 -2.08 11.13 10.24
CA LYS A 27 -2.93 11.69 11.29
C LYS A 27 -3.79 10.62 11.97
N TRP A 28 -4.48 9.78 11.20
CA TRP A 28 -5.33 8.70 11.72
C TRP A 28 -4.55 7.69 12.56
N ALA A 29 -3.31 7.41 12.18
CA ALA A 29 -2.42 6.52 12.91
C ALA A 29 -1.83 7.15 14.18
N GLY A 30 -1.95 8.47 14.37
CA GLY A 30 -1.19 9.18 15.40
C GLY A 30 0.32 9.09 15.18
N ALA A 31 0.76 9.00 13.93
CA ALA A 31 2.16 8.85 13.54
C ALA A 31 2.78 10.22 13.20
N GLU A 32 2.68 11.18 14.12
CA GLU A 32 3.12 12.55 13.87
C GLU A 32 4.64 12.68 13.90
N ASP A 33 5.31 12.13 14.91
CA ASP A 33 6.77 12.22 15.03
C ASP A 33 7.48 11.06 14.34
N GLU A 34 6.96 9.84 14.51
CA GLU A 34 7.54 8.62 13.96
C GLU A 34 6.46 7.65 13.43
N PRO A 35 6.81 6.77 12.47
CA PRO A 35 5.93 5.70 12.02
C PRO A 35 5.66 4.71 13.16
N ASN A 36 4.42 4.26 13.26
CA ASN A 36 4.02 3.23 14.23
C ASN A 36 3.33 2.05 13.52
N GLU A 37 2.95 1.04 14.30
CA GLU A 37 2.31 -0.17 13.76
C GLU A 37 1.00 0.12 13.05
N LYS A 38 0.23 1.12 13.51
CA LYS A 38 -1.02 1.53 12.88
C LYS A 38 -0.78 2.16 11.51
N PHE A 39 0.24 3.02 11.38
CA PHE A 39 0.67 3.60 10.11
C PHE A 39 1.12 2.52 9.12
N ARG A 40 1.87 1.51 9.60
CA ARG A 40 2.36 0.39 8.79
C ARG A 40 1.25 -0.32 8.02
N THR A 41 0.06 -0.43 8.58
CA THR A 41 -1.07 -1.18 8.00
C THR A 41 -1.55 -0.64 6.65
N ALA A 42 -1.24 0.62 6.31
CA ALA A 42 -1.63 1.23 5.05
C ALA A 42 -0.70 0.89 3.86
N PHE A 43 0.43 0.23 4.13
CA PHE A 43 1.49 -0.03 3.16
C PHE A 43 1.65 -1.53 2.90
N VAL A 44 2.20 -1.88 1.75
CA VAL A 44 2.48 -3.28 1.39
C VAL A 44 3.84 -3.73 1.92
N TRP A 45 4.81 -2.83 1.96
CA TRP A 45 6.18 -3.13 2.36
C TRP A 45 6.74 -2.09 3.31
N TYR A 46 7.61 -2.52 4.22
CA TYR A 46 8.42 -1.64 5.03
C TYR A 46 9.81 -2.26 5.28
N ASP A 47 10.81 -1.40 5.44
CA ASP A 47 12.15 -1.76 5.89
C ASP A 47 12.13 -1.99 7.41
N ALA A 48 12.40 -3.23 7.83
CA ALA A 48 12.41 -3.59 9.24
C ALA A 48 13.63 -3.07 9.98
N ASP A 49 14.74 -2.86 9.28
CA ASP A 49 16.00 -2.36 9.83
C ASP A 49 15.93 -0.82 10.01
N ASP A 50 15.01 -0.16 9.32
CA ASP A 50 14.83 1.30 9.36
C ASP A 50 13.38 1.73 9.72
N LYS A 51 12.73 0.97 10.63
CA LYS A 51 11.30 1.13 10.98
C LYS A 51 10.88 2.51 11.51
N GLY A 52 11.82 3.32 12.00
CA GLY A 52 11.57 4.65 12.55
C GLY A 52 11.53 5.78 11.52
N LYS A 53 11.78 5.49 10.23
CA LYS A 53 11.75 6.51 9.17
C LYS A 53 10.54 6.32 8.26
N PHE A 54 9.81 7.39 7.99
CA PHE A 54 8.65 7.35 7.10
C PHE A 54 8.96 6.82 5.70
N LYS A 55 10.13 7.19 5.15
CA LYS A 55 10.59 6.73 3.83
C LYS A 55 10.79 5.21 3.73
N SER A 56 10.85 4.52 4.87
CA SER A 56 11.00 3.08 4.95
C SER A 56 9.71 2.33 4.62
N TYR A 57 8.56 3.03 4.56
CA TYR A 57 7.25 2.46 4.26
C TYR A 57 6.91 2.74 2.80
N LYS A 58 6.77 1.69 2.01
CA LYS A 58 6.66 1.78 0.54
C LYS A 58 5.34 1.16 0.08
N LEU A 59 4.84 1.66 -1.06
CA LEU A 59 3.61 1.18 -1.69
C LEU A 59 2.39 1.40 -0.80
N LEU A 60 2.05 2.68 -0.59
CA LEU A 60 0.79 3.08 0.05
C LEU A 60 -0.39 2.62 -0.83
N ILE A 61 -1.31 1.85 -0.25
CA ILE A 61 -2.49 1.33 -0.95
C ILE A 61 -3.80 1.73 -0.29
N ALA A 62 -3.75 2.40 0.86
CA ALA A 62 -4.90 2.64 1.71
C ALA A 62 -5.07 4.12 2.06
N ASP A 63 -6.31 4.49 2.37
CA ASP A 63 -6.70 5.80 2.86
C ASP A 63 -7.78 5.67 3.94
N VAL A 64 -8.04 6.76 4.64
CA VAL A 64 -9.06 6.87 5.68
C VAL A 64 -10.37 7.32 5.03
N VAL A 65 -11.34 6.40 4.99
CA VAL A 65 -12.71 6.62 4.53
C VAL A 65 -13.64 6.41 5.72
N ASP A 66 -14.47 7.41 6.03
CA ASP A 66 -15.38 7.40 7.18
C ASP A 66 -14.72 6.98 8.51
N GLY A 67 -13.51 7.51 8.75
CA GLY A 67 -12.73 7.27 9.96
C GLY A 67 -12.03 5.90 10.03
N ARG A 68 -12.16 5.05 9.00
CA ARG A 68 -11.56 3.72 8.94
C ARG A 68 -10.63 3.59 7.74
N LEU A 69 -9.54 2.85 7.94
CA LEU A 69 -8.61 2.53 6.87
C LEU A 69 -9.25 1.54 5.88
N HIS A 70 -9.26 1.93 4.61
CA HIS A 70 -9.72 1.14 3.47
C HIS A 70 -8.59 1.02 2.45
N ALA A 71 -8.44 -0.16 1.87
CA ALA A 71 -7.62 -0.29 0.67
C ALA A 71 -8.36 0.37 -0.50
N ILE A 72 -7.67 1.26 -1.22
CA ILE A 72 -8.23 2.02 -2.32
C ILE A 72 -7.85 1.32 -3.63
N PRO A 73 -8.82 0.89 -4.48
CA PRO A 73 -8.54 0.15 -5.71
C PRO A 73 -7.51 0.84 -6.62
N ARG A 74 -7.65 2.16 -6.82
CA ARG A 74 -6.68 2.97 -7.58
C ARG A 74 -5.29 3.02 -6.93
N GLY A 75 -5.22 3.00 -5.59
CA GLY A 75 -3.96 2.91 -4.84
C GLY A 75 -3.26 1.56 -5.01
N VAL A 76 -4.03 0.47 -4.98
CA VAL A 76 -3.54 -0.89 -5.28
C VAL A 76 -2.97 -0.97 -6.70
N MET A 77 -3.69 -0.40 -7.69
CA MET A 77 -3.22 -0.34 -9.08
C MET A 77 -1.95 0.50 -9.24
N ALA A 78 -1.88 1.65 -8.54
CA ALA A 78 -0.69 2.49 -8.54
C ALA A 78 0.53 1.75 -7.96
N ALA A 79 0.37 1.03 -6.86
CA ALA A 79 1.42 0.20 -6.29
C ALA A 79 1.85 -0.93 -7.24
N GLY A 80 0.89 -1.56 -7.93
CA GLY A 80 1.18 -2.56 -8.95
C GLY A 80 1.99 -2.00 -10.13
N ASN A 81 1.64 -0.80 -10.61
CA ASN A 81 2.39 -0.11 -11.67
C ASN A 81 3.84 0.19 -11.23
N VAL A 82 4.05 0.66 -10.00
CA VAL A 82 5.39 0.88 -9.46
C VAL A 82 6.20 -0.42 -9.40
N ILE A 83 5.60 -1.54 -9.02
CA ILE A 83 6.28 -2.86 -9.04
C ILE A 83 6.63 -3.31 -10.46
N GLN A 84 5.89 -2.87 -11.46
CA GLN A 84 6.17 -3.12 -12.88
C GLN A 84 7.16 -2.10 -13.49
N GLY A 85 7.81 -1.26 -12.69
CA GLY A 85 8.80 -0.28 -13.15
C GLY A 85 8.22 1.10 -13.47
N GLY A 86 6.91 1.29 -13.30
CA GLY A 86 6.30 2.62 -13.37
C GLY A 86 6.94 3.60 -12.38
N ARG A 87 7.04 4.87 -12.79
CA ARG A 87 7.66 5.94 -11.97
C ARG A 87 9.11 5.66 -11.55
N GLY A 88 9.85 4.84 -12.31
CA GLY A 88 11.23 4.46 -12.00
C GLY A 88 11.35 3.27 -11.05
N GLY A 89 10.23 2.61 -10.73
CA GLY A 89 10.21 1.43 -9.88
C GLY A 89 10.22 1.73 -8.38
N VAL A 90 10.47 0.69 -7.59
CA VAL A 90 10.65 0.79 -6.15
C VAL A 90 11.90 0.01 -5.74
N ASP A 91 12.72 0.64 -4.92
CA ASP A 91 13.88 0.01 -4.31
C ASP A 91 13.43 -0.99 -3.24
N LEU A 92 13.55 -2.29 -3.52
CA LEU A 92 13.18 -3.39 -2.62
C LEU A 92 14.20 -4.53 -2.80
N PRO A 93 14.52 -5.29 -1.74
CA PRO A 93 15.29 -6.52 -1.90
C PRO A 93 14.58 -7.49 -2.86
N SER A 94 15.29 -8.08 -3.82
CA SER A 94 14.70 -8.98 -4.83
C SER A 94 13.89 -10.12 -4.21
N LYS A 95 14.33 -10.64 -3.04
CA LYS A 95 13.65 -11.68 -2.27
C LYS A 95 12.24 -11.30 -1.77
N ASP A 96 11.95 -10.01 -1.69
CA ASP A 96 10.65 -9.51 -1.22
C ASP A 96 9.68 -9.21 -2.36
N ILE A 97 10.14 -9.13 -3.62
CA ILE A 97 9.31 -8.78 -4.78
C ILE A 97 8.14 -9.75 -4.95
N ASP A 98 8.38 -11.06 -4.91
CA ASP A 98 7.32 -12.06 -5.07
C ASP A 98 6.31 -12.00 -3.93
N ARG A 99 6.78 -11.70 -2.71
CA ARG A 99 5.89 -11.52 -1.56
C ARG A 99 5.01 -10.29 -1.75
N VAL A 100 5.57 -9.17 -2.21
CA VAL A 100 4.82 -7.94 -2.52
C VAL A 100 3.80 -8.17 -3.62
N LYS A 101 4.18 -8.86 -4.71
CA LYS A 101 3.26 -9.26 -5.78
C LYS A 101 2.13 -10.13 -5.24
N ASN A 102 2.41 -11.11 -4.39
CA ASN A 102 1.38 -11.95 -3.78
C ASN A 102 0.45 -11.15 -2.87
N HIS A 103 0.97 -10.18 -2.11
CA HIS A 103 0.16 -9.29 -1.27
C HIS A 103 -0.80 -8.45 -2.14
N LEU A 104 -0.27 -7.75 -3.15
CA LEU A 104 -1.08 -6.95 -4.07
C LEU A 104 -2.10 -7.80 -4.83
N THR A 105 -1.74 -9.02 -5.25
CA THR A 105 -2.64 -9.96 -5.95
C THR A 105 -3.91 -10.23 -5.14
N ARG A 106 -3.81 -10.33 -3.81
CA ARG A 106 -4.98 -10.51 -2.95
C ARG A 106 -5.94 -9.31 -3.01
N TYR A 107 -5.40 -8.09 -3.06
CA TYR A 107 -6.21 -6.88 -3.20
C TYR A 107 -6.78 -6.70 -4.61
N TYR A 108 -6.02 -7.03 -5.67
CA TYR A 108 -6.55 -7.08 -7.04
C TYR A 108 -7.76 -8.01 -7.12
N LYS A 109 -7.62 -9.25 -6.62
CA LYS A 109 -8.72 -10.22 -6.57
C LYS A 109 -9.92 -9.72 -5.76
N LYS A 110 -9.67 -9.09 -4.60
CA LYS A 110 -10.73 -8.49 -3.77
C LYS A 110 -11.50 -7.40 -4.54
N ALA A 111 -10.81 -6.66 -5.41
CA ALA A 111 -11.38 -5.61 -6.25
C ALA A 111 -12.04 -6.15 -7.54
N GLY A 112 -12.03 -7.47 -7.77
CA GLY A 112 -12.53 -8.09 -8.98
C GLY A 112 -11.62 -7.92 -10.20
N ASP A 113 -10.35 -7.56 -9.99
CA ASP A 113 -9.37 -7.34 -11.05
C ASP A 113 -8.25 -8.41 -11.02
N GLU A 114 -7.51 -8.52 -12.11
CA GLU A 114 -6.32 -9.35 -12.23
C GLU A 114 -5.05 -8.50 -12.16
N ALA A 115 -4.06 -8.98 -11.40
CA ALA A 115 -2.78 -8.29 -11.26
C ALA A 115 -1.96 -8.35 -12.56
N PRO A 116 -1.19 -7.32 -12.91
CA PRO A 116 -0.54 -7.21 -14.21
C PRO A 116 0.50 -8.31 -14.49
N TRP A 117 1.13 -8.88 -13.45
CA TRP A 117 2.07 -10.00 -13.59
C TRP A 117 1.42 -11.38 -13.68
N GLN A 118 0.09 -11.45 -13.66
CA GLN A 118 -0.67 -12.68 -13.88
C GLN A 118 -1.26 -12.76 -15.28
N ARG A 119 -1.15 -11.67 -16.06
CA ARG A 119 -1.59 -11.60 -17.44
C ARG A 119 -0.44 -12.11 -18.31
N ASP A 120 -0.76 -13.06 -19.19
CA ASP A 120 0.18 -13.66 -20.15
C ASP A 120 0.73 -12.64 -21.16
#